data_AF-A0A355PJI7-F1
#
_entry.id   AF-A0A355PJI7-F1
#
_cell.length_a   1.000
_cell.length_b   1.000
_cell.length_c   1.000
_cell.angle_alpha   90.00
_cell.angle_beta   90.00
_cell.angle_gamma   90.00
#
_symmetry.space_group_name_H-M   'P 1'
#
loop_
_entity.id
_entity.type
_entity.pdbx_description
1 polymer ?
#
loop_
_entity_poly.entity_id
_entity_poly.type
_entity_poly.pdbx_seq_one_letter_code
_entity_poly.pdbx_strand_id
1 'polypeptide(L)' 'TRLMSKEKHHIYRLKDGQVVRESVERRHLFNLVIRETGSEDTPYLARWKVVVSRSGIVDVERVAENTDK' A
#
# COMPACT_ATOMS: atom_id res chain seq x y z
N THR A 1 -4.47 12.06 16.36
CA THR A 1 -3.72 10.81 16.09
C THR A 1 -2.86 11.00 14.85
N ARG A 2 -1.54 10.78 14.91
CA ARG A 2 -0.65 10.90 13.73
C ARG A 2 -0.79 9.63 12.88
N LEU A 3 -1.36 9.77 11.70
CA LEU A 3 -1.34 8.74 10.66
C LEU A 3 0.14 8.50 10.32
N MET A 4 0.66 7.29 10.51
CA MET A 4 2.09 6.92 10.42
C MET A 4 2.95 7.39 11.63
N SER A 5 2.85 6.69 12.77
CA SER A 5 3.73 6.93 13.92
C SER A 5 5.20 6.67 13.55
N LYS A 6 6.13 7.29 14.30
CA LYS A 6 7.58 7.14 14.07
C LYS A 6 8.13 5.76 14.49
N GLU A 7 7.26 4.83 14.87
CA GLU A 7 7.65 3.60 15.52
C GLU A 7 8.34 2.65 14.53
N LYS A 8 9.56 2.24 14.89
CA LYS A 8 10.30 1.21 14.17
C LYS A 8 10.25 -0.07 14.98
N HIS A 9 9.98 -1.18 14.32
CA HIS A 9 9.94 -2.50 14.96
C HIS A 9 11.22 -3.26 14.61
N HIS A 10 11.69 -4.10 15.52
CA HIS A 10 12.77 -5.03 15.24
C HIS A 10 12.19 -6.39 14.89
N ILE A 11 12.66 -6.98 13.79
CA ILE A 11 12.39 -8.36 13.44
C ILE A 11 13.71 -9.12 13.38
N TYR A 12 13.65 -10.41 13.68
CA TYR A 12 14.78 -11.32 13.61
C TYR A 12 14.52 -12.28 12.47
N ARG A 13 15.48 -12.39 11.55
CA ARG A 13 15.39 -13.26 10.37
C ARG A 13 16.64 -14.10 10.27
N LEU A 14 16.46 -15.37 9.92
CA LEU A 14 17.58 -16.25 9.58
C LEU A 14 18.06 -15.90 8.17
N LYS A 15 19.35 -15.54 8.04
CA LYS A 15 20.01 -15.25 6.77
C LYS A 15 21.36 -15.97 6.78
N ASP A 16 21.60 -16.83 5.78
CA ASP A 16 22.86 -17.55 5.61
C ASP A 16 23.29 -18.32 6.89
N GLY A 17 22.33 -18.94 7.58
CA GLY A 17 22.56 -19.69 8.82
C GLY A 17 22.77 -18.83 10.07
N GLN A 18 22.73 -17.50 9.95
CA GLN A 18 22.88 -16.57 11.07
C GLN A 18 21.60 -15.79 11.34
N VAL A 19 21.32 -15.49 12.61
CA VAL A 19 20.18 -14.64 13.00
C VAL A 19 20.58 -13.18 12.84
N VAL A 20 19.86 -12.46 11.98
CA VAL A 20 20.04 -11.03 11.73
C VAL A 20 18.90 -10.25 12.36
N ARG A 21 19.23 -9.19 13.11
CA ARG A 21 18.27 -8.21 13.63
C ARG A 21 18.13 -7.06 12.63
N GLU A 22 16.94 -6.84 12.10
CA GLU A 22 16.66 -5.74 11.18
C GLU A 22 15.57 -4.82 11.75
N SER A 23 15.69 -3.52 11.47
CA SER A 23 14.71 -2.50 11.87
C SER A 23 13.79 -2.22 10.69
N VAL A 24 12.49 -2.38 10.88
CA VAL A 24 11.48 -2.21 9.85
C VAL A 24 10.46 -1.13 10.23
N GLU A 25 9.94 -0.44 9.22
CA GLU A 25 8.85 0.51 9.36
C GLU A 25 7.50 -0.18 9.16
N ARG A 26 6.49 0.22 9.93
CA ARG A 26 5.12 -0.23 9.71
C ARG A 26 4.65 0.24 8.33
N ARG A 27 4.09 -0.68 7.55
CA ARG A 27 3.44 -0.40 6.28
C ARG A 27 1.93 -0.38 6.47
N HIS A 28 1.26 0.54 5.79
CA HIS A 28 -0.18 0.72 5.80
C HIS A 28 -0.68 0.60 4.36
N LEU A 29 -1.84 -0.03 4.19
CA LEU A 29 -2.50 -0.14 2.90
C LEU A 29 -3.69 0.82 2.85
N PHE A 30 -3.72 1.67 1.83
CA PHE A 30 -4.86 2.48 1.48
C PHE A 30 -5.55 1.90 0.26
N ASN A 31 -6.87 1.82 0.32
CA ASN A 31 -7.70 1.58 -0.86
C ASN A 31 -8.10 2.94 -1.42
N LEU A 32 -7.57 3.29 -2.58
CA LEU A 32 -7.90 4.53 -3.28
C LEU A 32 -8.92 4.22 -4.38
N VAL A 33 -10.05 4.91 -4.34
CA VAL A 33 -11.09 4.86 -5.37
C VAL A 33 -11.12 6.21 -6.06
N ILE A 34 -10.92 6.23 -7.36
CA ILE A 34 -10.97 7.43 -8.19
C ILE A 34 -12.21 7.31 -9.07
N ARG A 35 -13.06 8.33 -9.03
CA ARG A 35 -14.15 8.50 -9.98
C ARG A 35 -13.74 9.54 -11.01
N GLU A 36 -13.65 9.13 -12.25
CA GLU A 36 -13.45 10.04 -13.37
C GLU A 36 -14.83 10.48 -13.90
N THR A 37 -15.08 11.79 -13.83
CA THR A 37 -16.28 12.42 -14.37
C THR A 37 -15.88 13.23 -15.60
N GLY A 38 -15.58 12.53 -16.70
CA GLY A 38 -15.35 13.14 -18.01
C GLY A 38 -16.66 13.52 -18.70
N SER A 39 -16.56 13.91 -19.97
CA SER A 39 -17.69 14.31 -20.83
C SER A 39 -18.59 13.16 -21.30
N GLU A 40 -18.31 11.91 -20.90
CA GLU A 40 -19.16 10.75 -21.21
C GLU A 40 -20.18 10.49 -20.10
N ASP A 41 -21.38 10.07 -20.49
CA ASP A 41 -22.52 9.82 -19.59
C ASP A 41 -22.29 8.70 -18.55
N THR A 42 -21.22 7.91 -18.69
CA THR A 42 -20.90 6.81 -17.77
C THR A 42 -19.65 7.12 -16.92
N PRO A 43 -19.78 7.28 -15.58
CA PRO A 43 -18.64 7.52 -14.73
C PRO A 43 -17.73 6.30 -14.66
N TYR A 44 -16.42 6.50 -14.86
CA TYR A 44 -15.41 5.46 -14.72
C TYR A 44 -14.87 5.40 -13.29
N LEU A 45 -14.81 4.21 -12.69
CA LEU A 45 -14.29 3.98 -11.33
C LEU A 45 -13.01 3.15 -11.37
N ALA A 46 -11.87 3.79 -11.10
CA ALA A 46 -10.59 3.11 -10.92
C ALA A 46 -10.32 2.83 -9.44
N ARG A 47 -9.81 1.62 -9.15
CA ARG A 47 -9.41 1.22 -7.79
C ARG A 47 -7.93 0.90 -7.74
N TRP A 48 -7.28 1.35 -6.68
CA TRP A 48 -5.86 1.16 -6.44
C TRP A 48 -5.62 0.73 -4.99
N LYS A 49 -4.65 -0.16 -4.79
CA LYS A 49 -4.04 -0.42 -3.49
C LYS A 49 -2.74 0.36 -3.43
N VAL A 50 -2.61 1.22 -2.43
CA VAL A 50 -1.40 2.02 -2.21
C VAL A 50 -0.80 1.61 -0.87
N VAL A 51 0.41 1.06 -0.89
CA VAL A 51 1.15 0.71 0.32
C VAL A 51 2.06 1.86 0.67
N VAL A 52 1.94 2.39 1.88
CA VAL A 52 2.78 3.48 2.39
C VAL A 52 3.50 3.08 3.67
N SER A 53 4.65 3.69 3.90
CA SER A 53 5.35 3.75 5.18
C SER A 53 5.41 5.21 5.63
N ARG A 54 6.02 5.47 6.79
CA ARG A 54 6.35 6.85 7.17
C ARG A 54 7.32 7.51 6.18
N SER A 55 8.21 6.73 5.57
CA SER A 55 9.22 7.23 4.63
C SER A 55 8.66 7.50 3.23
N GLY A 56 7.44 7.06 2.93
CA GLY A 56 6.77 7.34 1.66
C GLY A 56 6.02 6.14 1.09
N ILE A 57 5.68 6.22 -0.20
CA ILE A 57 5.01 5.16 -0.95
C ILE A 57 6.00 4.00 -1.17
N VAL A 58 5.55 2.80 -0.83
CA VAL A 58 6.31 1.56 -0.98
C VAL A 58 5.88 0.82 -2.25
N ASP A 59 4.58 0.80 -2.54
CA ASP A 59 4.00 0.06 -3.66
C ASP A 59 2.65 0.65 -4.09
N VAL A 60 2.31 0.46 -5.37
CA VAL A 60 1.05 0.89 -5.98
C VAL A 60 0.57 -0.18 -6.95
N GLU A 61 -0.59 -0.76 -6.70
CA GLU A 61 -1.20 -1.81 -7.51
C GLU A 61 -2.58 -1.35 -8.01
N ARG A 62 -2.82 -1.42 -9.32
CA ARG A 62 -4.17 -1.24 -9.89
C ARG A 62 -4.97 -2.50 -9.58
N VAL A 63 -6.14 -2.33 -8.96
CA VAL A 63 -7.06 -3.45 -8.75
C VAL A 63 -7.74 -3.75 -10.09
N ALA A 64 -7.52 -4.95 -10.62
CA ALA A 64 -8.19 -5.39 -11.83
C ALA A 64 -9.71 -5.26 -11.66
N GLU A 65 -10.38 -4.76 -12.69
CA GLU A 65 -11.83 -4.83 -12.76
C GLU A 65 -12.18 -6.29 -13.06
N ASN A 66 -12.76 -6.99 -12.10
CA ASN A 66 -13.48 -8.22 -12.40
C ASN A 66 -14.68 -7.80 -13.24
N THR A 67 -14.50 -7.76 -14.56
CA THR A 67 -15.61 -7.77 -15.51
C THR A 67 -16.12 -9.21 -15.63
N ASP A 68 -16.52 -9.80 -14.50
CA ASP A 68 -17.36 -11.01 -14.55
C ASP A 68 -18.74 -10.53 -15.01
N LYS A 69 -18.96 -10.66 -16.32
CA LYS A 69 -20.28 -10.65 -16.94
C LYS A 69 -20.99 -11.97 -16.66
#